data_AF-A0A7G8ZMA1-F1
#
_entry.id   AF-A0A7G8ZMA1-F1
#
_cell.length_a   1.000
_cell.length_b   1.000
_cell.length_c   1.000
_cell.angle_alpha   90.00
_cell.angle_beta   90.00
_cell.angle_gamma   90.00
#
_symmetry.space_group_name_H-M   'P 1'
#
loop_
_entity.id
_entity.type
_entity.pdbx_description
1 polymer ?
#
loop_
_entity_poly.entity_id
_entity_poly.type
_entity_poly.pdbx_seq_one_letter_code
_entity_poly.pdbx_strand_id
1 'polypeptide(L)'
;MSEGKQTADSFLPFEVNLLVTLRLDYRLLSIGLFLIMTGSFMAIASLTHTNGFQALKPGGDLFQEVELAIVFCALLTVAIALQTAGHNLWKRELKALRDALRPGFQDRLDPFESGLPVTWRKAYRVASLSGLAAGIALNCVIVSQASQPLSVITEPVGIWFLTLGPILFILGARGLTDMSCQSRFVKDLIHEAADIDLADLEKLQVFGRMGLHEALSWSLIAAVLILMLAAGISSGGVGVLGIGLLTIALAIGGAVRSFWLAIQPVQRRIASAKAEKLKALRAGILKARENVGDLIALENWIASRPEWPISAPISRRLLIYVALPLLAWAGAALVDRGVNALIS
;
A
#
# COMPACT_ATOMS: atom_id res chain seq x y z
N MET A 1 27.81 14.38 5.68
CA MET A 1 26.35 14.37 5.82
C MET A 1 25.91 15.81 5.96
N SER A 2 25.20 16.33 4.96
CA SER A 2 24.65 17.70 4.99
C SER A 2 23.51 17.71 6.02
N GLU A 3 23.56 18.57 7.04
CA GLU A 3 22.38 18.92 7.82
C GLU A 3 21.39 19.60 6.87
N GLY A 4 20.50 18.79 6.31
CA GLY A 4 19.53 19.25 5.32
C GLY A 4 18.64 20.31 5.95
N LYS A 5 18.84 21.57 5.55
CA LYS A 5 17.89 22.66 5.78
C LYS A 5 16.52 22.15 5.34
N GLN A 6 15.62 21.94 6.30
CA GLN A 6 14.24 21.64 6.01
C GLN A 6 13.70 22.84 5.22
N THR A 7 13.47 22.65 3.92
CA THR A 7 12.88 23.69 3.08
C THR A 7 11.47 23.97 3.62
N ALA A 8 11.07 25.24 3.65
CA ALA A 8 9.77 25.67 4.19
C ALA A 8 8.56 24.99 3.50
N ASP A 9 8.81 24.29 2.38
CA ASP A 9 7.82 23.70 1.49
C ASP A 9 7.57 22.20 1.71
N SER A 10 8.24 21.58 2.69
CA SER A 10 8.05 20.16 3.02
C SER A 10 7.68 19.91 4.49
N PHE A 11 6.95 18.82 4.74
CA PHE A 11 6.71 18.30 6.08
C PHE A 11 6.96 16.80 6.15
N LEU A 12 7.29 16.29 7.34
CA LEU A 12 7.41 14.87 7.59
C LEU A 12 6.25 14.42 8.48
N PRO A 13 5.54 13.33 8.13
CA PRO A 13 4.62 12.68 9.05
C PRO A 13 5.34 12.28 10.34
N PHE A 14 4.60 12.19 11.44
CA PHE A 14 5.18 11.90 12.77
C PHE A 14 5.99 10.59 12.77
N GLU A 15 5.44 9.55 12.16
CA GLU A 15 6.07 8.23 12.02
C GLU A 15 7.40 8.28 11.25
N VAL A 16 7.48 9.07 10.18
CA VAL A 16 8.72 9.27 9.40
C VAL A 16 9.71 10.12 10.19
N ASN A 17 9.23 11.15 10.89
CA ASN A 17 10.07 11.99 11.73
C ASN A 17 10.69 11.20 12.88
N LEU A 18 9.94 10.26 13.47
CA LEU A 18 10.43 9.36 14.50
C LEU A 18 11.59 8.49 13.98
N LEU A 19 11.45 7.93 12.78
CA LEU A 19 12.52 7.14 12.12
C LEU A 19 13.78 7.96 11.87
N VAL A 20 13.62 9.16 11.32
CA VAL A 20 14.75 10.06 11.03
C VAL A 20 15.46 10.45 12.32
N THR A 21 14.70 10.74 13.37
CA THR A 21 15.23 11.15 14.68
C THR A 21 15.98 10.00 15.36
N LEU A 22 15.41 8.78 15.36
CA LEU A 22 16.00 7.60 15.98
C LEU A 22 17.16 7.00 15.17
N ARG A 23 17.33 7.39 13.89
CA ARG A 23 18.33 6.84 12.96
C ARG A 23 18.29 5.32 12.85
N LEU A 24 17.12 4.72 13.08
CA LEU A 24 16.92 3.28 12.99
C LEU A 24 16.54 2.89 11.55
N ASP A 25 17.03 1.72 11.12
CA ASP A 25 16.48 1.06 9.94
C ASP A 25 14.99 0.76 10.22
N TYR A 26 14.14 0.97 9.22
CA TYR A 26 12.71 0.68 9.30
C TYR A 26 12.44 -0.77 9.72
N ARG A 27 13.33 -1.70 9.34
CA ARG A 27 13.24 -3.11 9.75
C ARG A 27 13.40 -3.27 11.26
N LEU A 28 14.41 -2.62 11.83
CA LEU A 28 14.67 -2.64 13.26
C LEU A 28 13.57 -1.93 14.04
N LEU A 29 13.06 -0.81 13.52
CA LEU A 29 11.93 -0.14 14.15
C LEU A 29 10.67 -1.03 14.14
N SER A 30 10.34 -1.65 13.00
CA SER A 30 9.16 -2.54 12.92
C SER A 30 9.29 -3.74 13.85
N ILE A 31 10.47 -4.37 13.95
CA ILE A 31 10.70 -5.49 14.88
C ILE A 31 10.64 -5.00 16.33
N GLY A 32 11.30 -3.89 16.65
CA GLY A 32 11.30 -3.34 18.00
C GLY A 32 9.90 -2.95 18.46
N LEU A 33 9.14 -2.30 17.58
CA LEU A 33 7.74 -1.94 17.85
C LEU A 33 6.88 -3.19 18.00
N PHE A 34 7.05 -4.22 17.15
CA PHE A 34 6.36 -5.49 17.32
C PHE A 34 6.61 -6.09 18.72
N LEU A 35 7.88 -6.22 19.12
CA LEU A 35 8.26 -6.81 20.40
C LEU A 35 7.75 -5.99 21.59
N ILE A 36 7.83 -4.66 21.52
CA ILE A 36 7.30 -3.77 22.57
C ILE A 36 5.80 -3.91 22.68
N MET A 37 5.08 -3.91 21.56
CA MET A 37 3.63 -4.00 21.54
C MET A 37 3.15 -5.36 22.04
N THR A 38 3.70 -6.46 21.53
CA THR A 38 3.37 -7.81 21.99
C THR A 38 3.78 -8.02 23.45
N GLY A 39 4.96 -7.55 23.85
CA GLY A 39 5.41 -7.63 25.25
C GLY A 39 4.52 -6.85 26.21
N SER A 40 4.07 -5.66 25.80
CA SER A 40 3.11 -4.86 26.58
C SER A 40 1.78 -5.57 26.77
N PHE A 41 1.27 -6.22 25.70
CA PHE A 41 0.05 -7.00 25.76
C PHE A 41 0.21 -8.19 26.71
N MET A 42 1.28 -8.96 26.55
CA MET A 42 1.56 -10.13 27.40
C MET A 42 1.68 -9.74 28.87
N ALA A 43 2.33 -8.60 29.18
CA ALA A 43 2.41 -8.08 30.53
C ALA A 43 1.02 -7.75 31.09
N ILE A 44 0.19 -7.04 30.32
CA ILE A 44 -1.18 -6.68 30.71
C ILE A 44 -2.07 -7.92 30.92
N ALA A 45 -2.01 -8.88 29.99
CA ALA A 45 -2.76 -10.12 30.08
C ALA A 45 -2.34 -10.93 31.31
N SER A 46 -1.03 -11.01 31.60
CA SER A 46 -0.51 -11.72 32.78
C SER A 46 -0.97 -11.12 34.11
N LEU A 47 -1.20 -9.81 34.15
CA LEU A 47 -1.71 -9.10 35.32
C LEU A 47 -3.23 -9.25 35.48
N THR A 48 -3.95 -9.48 34.38
CA THR A 48 -5.42 -9.52 34.37
C THR A 48 -5.95 -10.91 34.75
N HIS A 49 -5.27 -11.99 34.34
CA HIS A 49 -5.71 -13.35 34.64
C HIS A 49 -5.02 -13.92 35.87
N THR A 50 -5.81 -14.27 36.89
CA THR A 50 -5.36 -14.83 38.19
C THR A 50 -4.54 -16.11 38.07
N ASN A 51 -4.74 -16.89 37.00
CA ASN A 51 -4.01 -18.13 36.73
C ASN A 51 -2.75 -17.93 35.87
N GLY A 52 -2.42 -16.69 35.50
CA GLY A 52 -1.28 -16.34 34.65
C GLY A 52 -1.22 -17.15 33.35
N PHE A 53 -0.01 -17.51 32.92
CA PHE A 53 0.23 -18.28 31.69
C PHE A 53 -0.32 -19.72 31.72
N GLN A 54 -0.77 -20.23 32.87
CA GLN A 54 -1.39 -21.56 32.93
C GLN A 54 -2.78 -21.59 32.24
N ALA A 55 -3.36 -20.42 31.97
CA ALA A 55 -4.59 -20.28 31.18
C ALA A 55 -4.36 -20.30 29.65
N LEU A 56 -3.11 -20.37 29.17
CA LEU A 56 -2.78 -20.60 27.75
C LEU A 56 -3.01 -22.06 27.36
N LYS A 57 -4.25 -22.54 27.47
CA LYS A 57 -4.65 -23.81 26.87
C LYS A 57 -5.14 -23.53 25.44
N PRO A 58 -4.73 -24.35 24.44
CA PRO A 58 -5.28 -24.25 23.10
C PRO A 58 -6.82 -24.24 23.14
N GLY A 59 -7.43 -23.23 22.53
CA GLY A 59 -8.90 -23.05 22.51
C GLY A 59 -9.50 -22.34 23.72
N GLY A 60 -8.71 -21.90 24.70
CA GLY A 60 -9.19 -21.02 25.77
C GLY A 60 -9.28 -19.54 25.36
N ASP A 61 -10.10 -18.76 26.06
CA ASP A 61 -10.35 -17.34 25.76
C ASP A 61 -9.04 -16.52 25.71
N LEU A 62 -8.13 -16.72 26.68
CA LEU A 62 -6.82 -16.05 26.71
C LEU A 62 -5.96 -16.38 25.47
N PHE A 63 -6.05 -17.59 24.94
CA PHE A 63 -5.30 -17.97 23.74
C PHE A 63 -5.81 -17.18 22.52
N GLN A 64 -7.13 -17.02 22.38
CA GLN A 64 -7.74 -16.23 21.31
C GLN A 64 -7.39 -14.75 21.43
N GLU A 65 -7.40 -14.19 22.64
CA GLU A 65 -7.01 -12.80 22.89
C GLU A 65 -5.55 -12.53 22.53
N VAL A 66 -4.65 -13.44 22.91
CA VAL A 66 -3.23 -13.38 22.57
C VAL A 66 -3.01 -13.47 21.07
N GLU A 67 -3.69 -14.39 20.40
CA GLU A 67 -3.63 -14.53 18.93
C GLU A 67 -4.07 -13.23 18.25
N LEU A 68 -5.22 -12.68 18.66
CA LEU A 68 -5.72 -11.42 18.13
C LEU A 68 -4.74 -10.27 18.37
N ALA A 69 -4.17 -10.17 19.57
CA ALA A 69 -3.20 -9.13 19.90
C ALA A 69 -1.94 -9.23 19.07
N ILE A 70 -1.41 -10.44 18.84
CA ILE A 70 -0.26 -10.68 17.96
C ILE A 70 -0.58 -10.21 16.54
N VAL A 71 -1.77 -10.53 16.03
CA VAL A 71 -2.21 -10.10 14.71
C VAL A 71 -2.32 -8.57 14.62
N PHE A 72 -2.86 -7.90 15.63
CA PHE A 72 -2.91 -6.43 15.71
C PHE A 72 -1.50 -5.80 15.75
N CYS A 73 -0.58 -6.38 16.51
CA CYS A 73 0.82 -5.94 16.55
C CYS A 73 1.48 -6.10 15.18
N ALA A 74 1.25 -7.22 14.50
CA ALA A 74 1.76 -7.47 13.15
C ALA A 74 1.19 -6.48 12.13
N LEU A 75 -0.12 -6.20 12.18
CA LEU A 75 -0.78 -5.19 11.34
C LEU A 75 -0.18 -3.81 11.50
N LEU A 76 -0.01 -3.38 12.75
CA LEU A 76 0.53 -2.07 13.08
C LEU A 76 1.94 -1.90 12.53
N THR A 77 2.78 -2.93 12.70
CA THR A 77 4.18 -2.91 12.28
C THR A 77 4.33 -2.98 10.77
N VAL A 78 3.48 -3.76 10.11
CA VAL A 78 3.34 -3.80 8.65
C VAL A 78 2.89 -2.46 8.09
N ALA A 79 1.90 -1.80 8.70
CA ALA A 79 1.41 -0.50 8.25
C ALA A 79 2.53 0.56 8.27
N ILE A 80 3.29 0.61 9.37
CA ILE A 80 4.45 1.51 9.50
C ILE A 80 5.55 1.15 8.49
N ALA A 81 5.83 -0.15 8.32
CA ALA A 81 6.82 -0.63 7.37
C ALA A 81 6.45 -0.25 5.92
N LEU A 82 5.18 -0.39 5.54
CA LEU A 82 4.68 -0.04 4.20
C LEU A 82 4.78 1.46 3.93
N GLN A 83 4.37 2.30 4.88
CA GLN A 83 4.49 3.77 4.75
C GLN A 83 5.96 4.18 4.56
N THR A 84 6.85 3.60 5.35
CA THR A 84 8.29 3.91 5.29
C THR A 84 8.93 3.38 4.01
N ALA A 85 8.60 2.16 3.63
CA ALA A 85 9.08 1.54 2.40
C ALA A 85 8.60 2.32 1.17
N GLY A 86 7.34 2.78 1.16
CA GLY A 86 6.78 3.64 0.13
C GLY A 86 7.56 4.95 -0.03
N HIS A 87 7.85 5.64 1.07
CA HIS A 87 8.66 6.87 1.04
C HIS A 87 10.08 6.65 0.52
N ASN A 88 10.74 5.59 0.99
CA ASN A 88 12.10 5.25 0.54
C ASN A 88 12.12 4.85 -0.93
N LEU A 89 11.09 4.15 -1.39
CA LEU A 89 10.95 3.78 -2.79
C LEU A 89 10.76 5.01 -3.67
N TRP A 90 9.86 5.90 -3.26
CA TRP A 90 9.62 7.15 -3.96
C TRP A 90 10.92 7.91 -4.15
N LYS A 91 11.71 8.08 -3.07
CA LYS A 91 13.04 8.70 -3.12
C LYS A 91 14.01 8.03 -4.11
N ARG A 92 14.00 6.69 -4.18
CA ARG A 92 14.87 5.94 -5.14
C ARG A 92 14.46 6.18 -6.58
N GLU A 93 13.16 6.33 -6.83
CA GLU A 93 12.61 6.52 -8.18
C GLU A 93 12.59 7.99 -8.62
N LEU A 94 12.80 8.95 -7.72
CA LEU A 94 12.84 10.39 -8.04
C LEU A 94 13.81 10.72 -9.18
N LYS A 95 15.00 10.10 -9.19
CA LYS A 95 15.97 10.32 -10.27
C LYS A 95 15.43 9.84 -11.62
N ALA A 96 14.91 8.61 -11.66
CA ALA A 96 14.34 8.05 -12.88
C ALA A 96 13.10 8.83 -13.36
N LEU A 97 12.29 9.36 -12.43
CA LEU A 97 11.23 10.29 -12.76
C LEU A 97 11.78 11.56 -13.38
N ARG A 98 12.77 12.20 -12.75
CA ARG A 98 13.38 13.45 -13.25
C ARG A 98 13.89 13.29 -14.68
N ASP A 99 14.50 12.14 -14.99
CA ASP A 99 15.01 11.79 -16.32
C ASP A 99 13.89 11.51 -17.35
N ALA A 100 12.69 11.12 -16.89
CA ALA A 100 11.54 10.84 -17.74
C ALA A 100 10.65 12.09 -18.02
N LEU A 101 10.92 13.22 -17.37
CA LEU A 101 10.17 14.46 -17.53
C LEU A 101 10.83 15.41 -18.52
N ARG A 102 10.00 16.24 -19.15
CA ARG A 102 10.47 17.37 -19.97
C ARG A 102 11.27 18.38 -19.12
N PRO A 103 12.27 19.05 -19.71
CA PRO A 103 12.96 20.16 -19.06
C PRO A 103 11.97 21.22 -18.56
N GLY A 104 12.20 21.75 -17.35
CA GLY A 104 11.35 22.76 -16.71
C GLY A 104 10.26 22.21 -15.77
N PHE A 105 9.97 20.91 -15.80
CA PHE A 105 9.04 20.27 -14.86
C PHE A 105 9.73 19.52 -13.71
N GLN A 106 11.06 19.43 -13.76
CA GLN A 106 11.87 18.69 -12.81
C GLN A 106 11.80 19.26 -11.39
N ASP A 107 11.69 20.59 -11.26
CA ASP A 107 11.62 21.31 -9.99
C ASP A 107 10.38 20.94 -9.16
N ARG A 108 9.33 20.40 -9.81
CA ARG A 108 8.13 19.91 -9.10
C ARG A 108 8.41 18.68 -8.24
N LEU A 109 9.53 18.00 -8.45
CA LEU A 109 9.96 16.84 -7.68
C LEU A 109 10.75 17.22 -6.42
N ASP A 110 11.27 18.45 -6.34
CA ASP A 110 12.16 18.89 -5.26
C ASP A 110 11.54 18.78 -3.85
N PRO A 111 10.24 19.09 -3.63
CA PRO A 111 9.63 18.91 -2.32
C PRO A 111 9.67 17.46 -1.81
N PHE A 112 9.77 16.48 -2.71
CA PHE A 112 9.82 15.06 -2.38
C PHE A 112 11.21 14.57 -1.96
N GLU A 113 12.28 15.32 -2.27
CA GLU A 113 13.63 15.01 -1.79
C GLU A 113 13.71 15.22 -0.26
N SER A 114 13.11 16.31 0.23
CA SER A 114 13.12 16.70 1.64
C SER A 114 11.96 16.12 2.47
N GLY A 115 10.82 15.78 1.87
CA GLY A 115 9.68 15.24 2.61
C GLY A 115 8.41 15.09 1.77
N LEU A 116 7.26 15.40 2.36
CA LEU A 116 5.99 15.50 1.63
C LEU A 116 5.65 16.98 1.39
N PRO A 117 5.01 17.34 0.27
CA PRO A 117 4.61 18.72 -0.01
C PRO A 117 3.67 19.28 1.07
N VAL A 118 3.86 20.53 1.52
CA VAL A 118 3.00 21.15 2.55
C VAL A 118 1.52 21.20 2.15
N THR A 119 1.22 21.23 0.86
CA THR A 119 -0.16 21.16 0.33
C THR A 119 -0.93 19.92 0.81
N TRP A 120 -0.23 18.83 1.15
CA TRP A 120 -0.85 17.58 1.61
C TRP A 120 -1.17 17.57 3.11
N ARG A 121 -0.69 18.56 3.87
CA ARG A 121 -0.88 18.63 5.34
C ARG A 121 -2.36 18.61 5.75
N LYS A 122 -3.22 19.31 5.00
CA LYS A 122 -4.67 19.32 5.28
C LYS A 122 -5.29 17.94 5.06
N ALA A 123 -4.94 17.26 3.97
CA ALA A 123 -5.42 15.91 3.67
C ALA A 123 -5.00 14.92 4.78
N TYR A 124 -3.75 14.98 5.24
CA TYR A 124 -3.27 14.15 6.36
C TYR A 124 -4.00 14.39 7.68
N ARG A 125 -4.35 15.64 7.99
CA ARG A 125 -5.16 15.96 9.18
C ARG A 125 -6.56 15.37 9.07
N VAL A 126 -7.21 15.55 7.93
CA VAL A 126 -8.55 14.98 7.68
C VAL A 126 -8.49 13.45 7.77
N ALA A 127 -7.48 12.82 7.17
CA ALA A 127 -7.26 11.38 7.22
C ALA A 127 -7.07 10.87 8.66
N SER A 128 -6.32 11.61 9.48
CA SER A 128 -6.11 11.26 10.89
C SER A 128 -7.42 11.32 11.67
N LEU A 129 -8.21 12.39 11.46
CA LEU A 129 -9.50 12.56 12.12
C LEU A 129 -10.51 11.50 11.66
N SER A 130 -10.57 11.20 10.37
CA SER A 130 -11.44 10.16 9.83
C SER A 130 -11.03 8.77 10.32
N GLY A 131 -9.74 8.48 10.39
CA GLY A 131 -9.22 7.23 10.95
C GLY A 131 -9.55 7.09 12.44
N LEU A 132 -9.33 8.14 13.23
CA LEU A 132 -9.69 8.17 14.64
C LEU A 132 -11.20 7.93 14.84
N ALA A 133 -12.05 8.65 14.10
CA ALA A 133 -13.50 8.50 14.18
C ALA A 133 -13.95 7.09 13.78
N ALA A 134 -13.38 6.51 12.70
CA ALA A 134 -13.69 5.16 12.26
C ALA A 134 -13.25 4.09 13.27
N GLY A 135 -12.05 4.24 13.86
CA GLY A 135 -11.57 3.33 14.89
C GLY A 135 -12.40 3.37 16.16
N ILE A 136 -12.79 4.58 16.62
CA ILE A 136 -13.71 4.72 17.76
C ILE A 136 -15.08 4.11 17.43
N ALA A 137 -15.63 4.37 16.24
CA ALA A 137 -16.91 3.81 15.83
C ALA A 137 -16.87 2.27 15.79
N LEU A 138 -15.81 1.69 15.23
CA LEU A 138 -15.63 0.23 15.22
C LEU A 138 -15.54 -0.33 16.64
N ASN A 139 -14.77 0.32 17.52
CA ASN A 139 -14.67 -0.08 18.92
C ASN A 139 -16.05 -0.04 19.61
N CYS A 140 -16.85 1.01 19.39
CA CYS A 140 -18.22 1.09 19.91
C CYS A 140 -19.09 -0.07 19.41
N VAL A 141 -18.97 -0.44 18.14
CA VAL A 141 -19.69 -1.59 17.57
C VAL A 141 -19.24 -2.90 18.22
N ILE A 142 -17.94 -3.13 18.35
CA ILE A 142 -17.39 -4.33 19.01
C ILE A 142 -17.89 -4.42 20.46
N VAL A 143 -17.77 -3.33 21.22
CA VAL A 143 -18.24 -3.26 22.61
C VAL A 143 -19.75 -3.48 22.72
N SER A 144 -20.55 -2.95 21.77
CA SER A 144 -22.01 -3.15 21.78
C SER A 144 -22.45 -4.58 21.46
N GLN A 145 -21.60 -5.36 20.79
CA GLN A 145 -21.86 -6.76 20.46
C GLN A 145 -21.36 -7.72 21.54
N ALA A 146 -20.54 -7.25 22.48
CA ALA A 146 -20.07 -8.07 23.59
C ALA A 146 -21.22 -8.40 24.55
N SER A 147 -21.22 -9.62 25.08
CA SER A 147 -22.21 -10.07 26.07
C SER A 147 -22.14 -9.26 27.37
N GLN A 148 -20.97 -8.72 27.71
CA GLN A 148 -20.73 -7.87 28.88
C GLN A 148 -19.95 -6.60 28.50
N PRO A 149 -20.61 -5.57 27.95
CA PRO A 149 -19.93 -4.37 27.43
C PRO A 149 -19.08 -3.63 28.46
N LEU A 150 -19.55 -3.58 29.72
CA LEU A 150 -18.82 -2.89 30.81
C LEU A 150 -17.50 -3.59 31.13
N SER A 151 -17.45 -4.93 31.08
CA SER A 151 -16.22 -5.70 31.34
C SER A 151 -15.11 -5.30 30.36
N VAL A 152 -15.43 -5.20 29.07
CA VAL A 152 -14.48 -4.81 28.01
C VAL A 152 -13.88 -3.42 28.23
N ILE A 153 -14.65 -2.48 28.80
CA ILE A 153 -14.17 -1.11 29.03
C ILE A 153 -13.31 -1.03 30.31
N THR A 154 -13.59 -1.89 31.30
CA THR A 154 -12.88 -1.87 32.59
C THR A 154 -11.66 -2.79 32.61
N GLU A 155 -11.64 -3.84 31.79
CA GLU A 155 -10.56 -4.80 31.75
C GLU A 155 -9.32 -4.21 31.04
N PRO A 156 -8.11 -4.36 31.63
CA PRO A 156 -6.89 -3.84 31.04
C PRO A 156 -6.63 -4.30 29.60
N VAL A 157 -7.00 -5.55 29.28
CA VAL A 157 -6.90 -6.13 27.94
C VAL A 157 -7.81 -5.41 26.95
N GLY A 158 -9.07 -5.19 27.34
CA GLY A 158 -10.03 -4.44 26.51
C GLY A 158 -9.60 -2.99 26.29
N ILE A 159 -9.08 -2.30 27.32
CA ILE A 159 -8.51 -0.95 27.19
C ILE A 159 -7.36 -0.92 26.19
N TRP A 160 -6.50 -1.95 26.17
CA TRP A 160 -5.40 -2.05 25.21
C TRP A 160 -5.92 -2.09 23.76
N PHE A 161 -6.91 -2.94 23.46
CA PHE A 161 -7.54 -2.99 22.14
C PHE A 161 -8.28 -1.69 21.80
N LEU A 162 -9.00 -1.10 22.75
CA LEU A 162 -9.70 0.17 22.59
C LEU A 162 -8.74 1.33 22.25
N THR A 163 -7.50 1.27 22.75
CA THR A 163 -6.47 2.27 22.48
C THR A 163 -5.78 2.04 21.13
N LEU A 164 -5.45 0.79 20.80
CA LEU A 164 -4.70 0.48 19.58
C LEU A 164 -5.54 0.45 18.32
N GLY A 165 -6.82 0.09 18.41
CA GLY A 165 -7.74 0.14 17.27
C GLY A 165 -7.69 1.51 16.57
N PRO A 166 -7.97 2.63 17.27
CA PRO A 166 -7.93 3.95 16.67
C PRO A 166 -6.56 4.34 16.09
N ILE A 167 -5.47 3.94 16.73
CA ILE A 167 -4.11 4.20 16.22
C ILE A 167 -3.90 3.47 14.89
N LEU A 168 -4.30 2.20 14.80
CA LEU A 168 -4.20 1.42 13.57
C LEU A 168 -5.04 2.06 12.45
N PHE A 169 -6.25 2.52 12.75
CA PHE A 169 -7.11 3.20 11.78
C PHE A 169 -6.56 4.57 11.34
N ILE A 170 -5.93 5.34 12.24
CA ILE A 170 -5.23 6.58 11.88
C ILE A 170 -4.12 6.28 10.87
N LEU A 171 -3.28 5.28 11.16
CA LEU A 171 -2.17 4.90 10.27
C LEU A 171 -2.68 4.37 8.93
N GLY A 172 -3.71 3.52 8.93
CA GLY A 172 -4.36 3.04 7.71
C GLY A 172 -4.90 4.19 6.86
N ALA A 173 -5.65 5.12 7.45
CA ALA A 173 -6.22 6.27 6.75
C ALA A 173 -5.14 7.21 6.18
N ARG A 174 -4.05 7.44 6.93
CA ARG A 174 -2.88 8.19 6.43
C ARG A 174 -2.21 7.48 5.27
N GLY A 175 -1.99 6.17 5.37
CA GLY A 175 -1.41 5.37 4.29
C GLY A 175 -2.23 5.44 3.00
N LEU A 176 -3.56 5.32 3.11
CA LEU A 176 -4.47 5.48 1.97
C LEU A 176 -4.43 6.88 1.36
N THR A 177 -4.31 7.89 2.20
CA THR A 177 -4.20 9.29 1.76
C THR A 177 -2.88 9.55 1.05
N ASP A 178 -1.78 9.00 1.56
CA ASP A 178 -0.46 9.08 0.94
C ASP A 178 -0.47 8.50 -0.48
N MET A 179 -0.97 7.27 -0.61
CA MET A 179 -1.14 6.60 -1.91
C MET A 179 -2.02 7.41 -2.86
N SER A 180 -3.16 7.93 -2.36
CA SER A 180 -4.09 8.73 -3.17
C SER A 180 -3.47 10.04 -3.66
N CYS A 181 -2.72 10.73 -2.79
CA CYS A 181 -2.03 11.97 -3.12
C CYS A 181 -0.88 11.74 -4.11
N GLN A 182 -0.07 10.70 -3.90
CA GLN A 182 0.99 10.30 -4.83
C GLN A 182 0.43 9.90 -6.19
N SER A 183 -0.62 9.08 -6.24
CA SER A 183 -1.27 8.67 -7.48
C SER A 183 -1.81 9.87 -8.28
N ARG A 184 -2.42 10.85 -7.60
CA ARG A 184 -2.88 12.10 -8.25
C ARG A 184 -1.70 12.90 -8.77
N PHE A 185 -0.67 13.11 -7.95
CA PHE A 185 0.52 13.85 -8.34
C PHE A 185 1.20 13.22 -9.57
N VAL A 186 1.38 11.89 -9.58
CA VAL A 186 1.93 11.15 -10.73
C VAL A 186 1.06 11.32 -11.97
N LYS A 187 -0.27 11.24 -11.84
CA LYS A 187 -1.19 11.44 -12.97
C LYS A 187 -1.07 12.85 -13.55
N ASP A 188 -1.08 13.87 -12.70
CA ASP A 188 -0.96 15.27 -13.11
C ASP A 188 0.39 15.50 -13.79
N LEU A 189 1.45 14.92 -13.23
CA LEU A 189 2.80 14.98 -13.78
C LEU A 189 2.91 14.28 -15.15
N ILE A 190 2.32 13.08 -15.31
CA ILE A 190 2.28 12.39 -16.61
C ILE A 190 1.48 13.22 -17.62
N HIS A 191 0.37 13.83 -17.18
CA HIS A 191 -0.46 14.61 -18.07
C HIS A 191 0.25 15.87 -18.55
N GLU A 192 0.97 16.57 -17.71
CA GLU A 192 1.56 17.88 -18.06
C GLU A 192 2.99 17.76 -18.63
N ALA A 193 3.76 16.79 -18.16
CA ALA A 193 5.23 16.83 -18.27
C ALA A 193 5.89 15.57 -18.84
N ALA A 194 5.14 14.49 -19.10
CA ALA A 194 5.73 13.28 -19.66
C ALA A 194 6.29 13.54 -21.07
N ASP A 195 7.58 13.26 -21.25
CA ASP A 195 8.18 13.26 -22.58
C ASP A 195 8.04 11.87 -23.19
N ILE A 196 7.31 11.78 -24.31
CA ILE A 196 7.00 10.50 -24.94
C ILE A 196 7.92 10.34 -26.14
N ASP A 197 9.06 9.71 -25.89
CA ASP A 197 9.88 9.19 -26.96
C ASP A 197 9.44 7.76 -27.29
N LEU A 198 8.88 7.56 -28.49
CA LEU A 198 8.52 6.22 -28.99
C LEU A 198 9.74 5.34 -29.24
N ALA A 199 10.94 5.92 -29.38
CA ALA A 199 12.18 5.17 -29.50
C ALA A 199 12.66 4.62 -28.15
N ASP A 200 12.33 5.31 -27.05
CA ASP A 200 12.80 5.02 -25.70
C ASP A 200 11.63 4.98 -24.70
N LEU A 201 10.79 3.94 -24.84
CA LEU A 201 9.71 3.66 -23.90
C LEU A 201 10.25 3.15 -22.54
N GLU A 202 11.54 2.86 -22.41
CA GLU A 202 12.12 2.35 -21.16
C GLU A 202 12.06 3.38 -20.04
N LYS A 203 12.21 4.67 -20.38
CA LYS A 203 12.02 5.80 -19.44
C LYS A 203 10.64 5.79 -18.78
N LEU A 204 9.61 5.34 -19.48
CA LEU A 204 8.24 5.28 -18.95
C LEU A 204 8.01 4.09 -18.00
N GLN A 205 8.94 3.13 -17.92
CA GLN A 205 8.82 1.99 -17.00
C GLN A 205 8.82 2.42 -15.53
N VAL A 206 9.36 3.60 -15.20
CA VAL A 206 9.31 4.17 -13.84
C VAL A 206 7.87 4.26 -13.32
N PHE A 207 6.92 4.67 -14.17
CA PHE A 207 5.51 4.76 -13.79
C PHE A 207 4.90 3.38 -13.54
N GLY A 208 5.31 2.38 -14.33
CA GLY A 208 4.91 0.99 -14.11
C GLY A 208 5.49 0.40 -12.83
N ARG A 209 6.75 0.71 -12.50
CA ARG A 209 7.33 0.34 -11.21
C ARG A 209 6.59 1.00 -10.05
N MET A 210 6.25 2.28 -10.14
CA MET A 210 5.47 2.98 -9.11
C MET A 210 4.09 2.37 -8.91
N GLY A 211 3.33 2.18 -9.99
CA GLY A 211 2.01 1.54 -9.92
C GLY A 211 2.06 0.12 -9.35
N LEU A 212 3.13 -0.63 -9.65
CA LEU A 212 3.34 -1.97 -9.10
C LEU A 212 3.55 -1.96 -7.57
N HIS A 213 4.19 -0.93 -7.02
CA HIS A 213 4.37 -0.81 -5.57
C HIS A 213 3.08 -0.40 -4.85
N GLU A 214 2.27 0.44 -5.48
CA GLU A 214 0.93 0.75 -4.98
C GLU A 214 0.07 -0.53 -4.93
N ALA A 215 0.11 -1.32 -6.01
CA ALA A 215 -0.58 -2.62 -6.07
C ALA A 215 -0.07 -3.60 -4.99
N LEU A 216 1.24 -3.67 -4.75
CA LEU A 216 1.82 -4.50 -3.70
C LEU A 216 1.25 -4.15 -2.32
N SER A 217 1.14 -2.85 -2.03
CA SER A 217 0.65 -2.38 -0.74
C SER A 217 -0.81 -2.79 -0.51
N TRP A 218 -1.66 -2.64 -1.53
CA TRP A 218 -3.04 -3.13 -1.51
C TRP A 218 -3.14 -4.64 -1.35
N SER A 219 -2.34 -5.39 -2.10
CA SER A 219 -2.28 -6.85 -1.98
C SER A 219 -1.82 -7.32 -0.60
N LEU A 220 -0.89 -6.59 0.03
CA LEU A 220 -0.40 -6.94 1.34
C LEU A 220 -1.45 -6.65 2.42
N ILE A 221 -2.15 -5.51 2.32
CA ILE A 221 -3.32 -5.21 3.17
C ILE A 221 -4.38 -6.32 3.01
N ALA A 222 -4.69 -6.71 1.76
CA ALA A 222 -5.63 -7.79 1.47
C ALA A 222 -5.22 -9.11 2.14
N ALA A 223 -3.95 -9.49 2.01
CA ALA A 223 -3.43 -10.73 2.59
C ALA A 223 -3.54 -10.72 4.11
N VAL A 224 -3.24 -9.60 4.78
CA VAL A 224 -3.38 -9.53 6.24
C VAL A 224 -4.84 -9.56 6.67
N LEU A 225 -5.74 -8.89 5.96
CA LEU A 225 -7.18 -8.95 6.26
C LEU A 225 -7.75 -10.37 6.10
N ILE A 226 -7.24 -11.13 5.12
CA ILE A 226 -7.58 -12.55 4.97
C ILE A 226 -7.09 -13.37 6.15
N LEU A 227 -5.84 -13.16 6.58
CA LEU A 227 -5.30 -13.86 7.75
C LEU A 227 -6.10 -13.54 9.01
N MET A 228 -6.49 -12.29 9.21
CA MET A 228 -7.38 -11.91 10.33
C MET A 228 -8.70 -12.67 10.27
N LEU A 229 -9.31 -12.76 9.09
CA LEU A 229 -10.57 -13.46 8.91
C LEU A 229 -10.42 -14.96 9.21
N ALA A 230 -9.30 -15.56 8.78
CA ALA A 230 -8.99 -16.95 9.00
C ALA A 230 -8.71 -17.26 10.49
N ALA A 231 -8.04 -16.35 11.21
CA ALA A 231 -7.60 -16.49 12.60
C ALA A 231 -8.70 -16.29 13.66
N GLY A 232 -9.98 -16.47 13.33
CA GLY A 232 -11.01 -16.56 14.37
C GLY A 232 -12.14 -15.53 14.36
N ILE A 233 -12.40 -14.83 13.24
CA ILE A 233 -13.75 -14.26 13.03
C ILE A 233 -14.77 -15.39 12.72
N SER A 234 -14.29 -16.61 12.43
CA SER A 234 -15.08 -17.79 12.05
C SER A 234 -16.09 -18.32 13.09
N SER A 235 -16.10 -17.80 14.32
CA SER A 235 -17.15 -18.13 15.29
C SER A 235 -18.48 -17.39 15.03
N GLY A 236 -18.46 -16.31 14.25
CA GLY A 236 -19.68 -15.63 13.77
C GLY A 236 -20.19 -16.29 12.48
N GLY A 237 -21.49 -16.59 12.41
CA GLY A 237 -22.13 -17.34 11.32
C GLY A 237 -21.98 -16.75 9.90
N VAL A 238 -22.84 -17.18 8.97
CA VAL A 238 -22.80 -16.91 7.51
C VAL A 238 -22.45 -15.45 7.11
N GLY A 239 -22.75 -14.46 7.95
CA GLY A 239 -22.36 -13.06 7.74
C GLY A 239 -20.85 -12.79 7.68
N VAL A 240 -20.02 -13.54 8.43
CA VAL A 240 -18.56 -13.32 8.46
C VAL A 240 -17.90 -13.71 7.14
N LEU A 241 -18.33 -14.83 6.53
CA LEU A 241 -17.82 -15.25 5.23
C LEU A 241 -18.16 -14.21 4.14
N GLY A 242 -19.35 -13.61 4.21
CA GLY A 242 -19.75 -12.53 3.30
C GLY A 242 -18.88 -11.29 3.42
N ILE A 243 -18.63 -10.82 4.65
CA ILE A 243 -17.75 -9.67 4.93
C ILE A 243 -16.32 -9.96 4.49
N GLY A 244 -15.85 -11.19 4.75
CA GLY A 244 -14.55 -11.67 4.30
C GLY A 244 -14.37 -11.62 2.79
N LEU A 245 -15.27 -12.28 2.05
CA LEU A 245 -15.25 -12.28 0.58
C LEU A 245 -15.35 -10.87 0.00
N LEU A 246 -16.20 -10.01 0.58
CA LEU A 246 -16.31 -8.61 0.17
C LEU A 246 -14.99 -7.87 0.39
N THR A 247 -14.33 -8.07 1.53
CA THR A 247 -13.05 -7.45 1.87
C THR A 247 -11.96 -7.89 0.90
N ILE A 248 -11.91 -9.19 0.57
CA ILE A 248 -10.99 -9.75 -0.43
C ILE A 248 -11.23 -9.13 -1.80
N ALA A 249 -12.49 -9.10 -2.24
CA ALA A 249 -12.87 -8.54 -3.54
C ALA A 249 -12.52 -7.05 -3.63
N LEU A 250 -12.78 -6.27 -2.57
CA LEU A 250 -12.42 -4.86 -2.50
C LEU A 250 -10.91 -4.64 -2.52
N ALA A 251 -10.14 -5.48 -1.84
CA ALA A 251 -8.71 -5.32 -1.75
C ALA A 251 -7.98 -5.76 -3.04
N ILE A 252 -8.39 -6.89 -3.65
CA ILE A 252 -7.91 -7.30 -4.99
C ILE A 252 -8.34 -6.28 -6.05
N GLY A 253 -9.62 -5.86 -6.01
CA GLY A 253 -10.15 -4.83 -6.90
C GLY A 253 -9.40 -3.50 -6.73
N GLY A 254 -9.04 -3.14 -5.49
CA GLY A 254 -8.21 -1.97 -5.16
C GLY A 254 -6.80 -2.07 -5.72
N ALA A 255 -6.14 -3.23 -5.61
CA ALA A 255 -4.81 -3.46 -6.19
C ALA A 255 -4.81 -3.36 -7.73
N VAL A 256 -5.78 -4.00 -8.39
CA VAL A 256 -5.90 -3.94 -9.86
C VAL A 256 -6.27 -2.53 -10.32
N ARG A 257 -7.20 -1.88 -9.63
CA ARG A 257 -7.66 -0.51 -9.95
C ARG A 257 -6.55 0.51 -9.75
N SER A 258 -5.80 0.46 -8.65
CA SER A 258 -4.68 1.39 -8.38
C SER A 258 -3.62 1.29 -9.47
N PHE A 259 -3.21 0.06 -9.81
CA PHE A 259 -2.30 -0.20 -10.91
C PHE A 259 -2.82 0.36 -12.24
N TRP A 260 -4.06 0.04 -12.58
CA TRP A 260 -4.69 0.51 -13.83
C TRP A 260 -4.72 2.03 -13.90
N LEU A 261 -5.08 2.69 -12.79
CA LEU A 261 -5.15 4.13 -12.70
C LEU A 261 -3.79 4.82 -12.86
N ALA A 262 -2.69 4.17 -12.45
CA ALA A 262 -1.34 4.69 -12.65
C ALA A 262 -0.88 4.57 -14.12
N ILE A 263 -1.29 3.50 -14.80
CA ILE A 263 -0.84 3.16 -16.16
C ILE A 263 -1.67 3.81 -17.27
N GLN A 264 -2.98 3.90 -17.06
CA GLN A 264 -3.93 4.39 -18.07
C GLN A 264 -3.55 5.76 -18.68
N PRO A 265 -3.09 6.76 -17.90
CA PRO A 265 -2.66 8.04 -18.47
C PRO A 265 -1.46 7.89 -19.41
N VAL A 266 -0.47 7.07 -19.04
CA VAL A 266 0.73 6.78 -19.86
C VAL A 266 0.32 6.09 -21.16
N GLN A 267 -0.53 5.06 -21.08
CA GLN A 267 -1.02 4.34 -22.25
C GLN A 267 -1.74 5.28 -23.24
N ARG A 268 -2.66 6.12 -22.74
CA ARG A 268 -3.39 7.10 -23.58
C ARG A 268 -2.44 8.07 -24.25
N ARG A 269 -1.44 8.53 -23.50
CA ARG A 269 -0.39 9.43 -23.98
C ARG A 269 0.44 8.77 -25.09
N ILE A 270 0.91 7.52 -24.90
CA ILE A 270 1.62 6.75 -25.94
C ILE A 270 0.75 6.58 -27.19
N ALA A 271 -0.50 6.16 -27.02
CA ALA A 271 -1.43 5.96 -28.12
C ALA A 271 -1.67 7.27 -28.90
N SER A 272 -1.82 8.40 -28.22
CA SER A 272 -1.95 9.72 -28.86
C SER A 272 -0.70 10.13 -29.64
N ALA A 273 0.49 9.98 -29.06
CA ALA A 273 1.75 10.32 -29.71
C ALA A 273 2.02 9.41 -30.93
N LYS A 274 1.66 8.13 -30.83
CA LYS A 274 1.73 7.17 -31.93
C LYS A 274 0.78 7.58 -33.06
N ALA A 275 -0.47 7.90 -32.75
CA ALA A 275 -1.46 8.33 -33.74
C ALA A 275 -1.04 9.63 -34.46
N GLU A 276 -0.50 10.61 -33.72
CA GLU A 276 0.01 11.87 -34.29
C GLU A 276 1.20 11.64 -35.23
N LYS A 277 2.20 10.87 -34.80
CA LYS A 277 3.37 10.55 -35.64
C LYS A 277 3.00 9.74 -36.88
N LEU A 278 2.13 8.73 -36.76
CA LEU A 278 1.65 7.97 -37.91
C LEU A 278 0.87 8.85 -38.89
N LYS A 279 0.03 9.76 -38.40
CA LYS A 279 -0.70 10.71 -39.25
C LYS A 279 0.27 11.64 -39.99
N ALA A 280 1.29 12.16 -39.31
CA ALA A 280 2.32 13.00 -39.92
C ALA A 280 3.14 12.23 -40.97
N LEU A 281 3.55 11.00 -40.69
CA LEU A 281 4.28 10.14 -41.63
C LEU A 281 3.46 9.82 -42.87
N ARG A 282 2.19 9.45 -42.73
CA ARG A 282 1.28 9.19 -43.86
C ARG A 282 1.11 10.43 -44.74
N ALA A 283 0.98 11.61 -44.13
CA ALA A 283 0.93 12.86 -44.88
C ALA A 283 2.26 13.16 -45.60
N GLY A 284 3.40 12.75 -45.03
CA GLY A 284 4.72 12.83 -45.65
C GLY A 284 4.88 11.86 -46.82
N ILE A 285 4.43 10.61 -46.67
CA ILE A 285 4.47 9.57 -47.72
C ILE A 285 3.71 10.03 -48.97
N LEU A 286 2.52 10.62 -48.80
CA LEU A 286 1.72 11.13 -49.92
C LEU A 286 2.39 12.29 -50.67
N LYS A 287 3.29 13.04 -50.02
CA LYS A 287 3.98 14.19 -50.61
C LYS A 287 5.37 13.84 -51.16
N ALA A 288 6.00 12.79 -50.64
CA ALA A 288 7.35 12.39 -51.01
C ALA A 288 7.36 11.70 -52.38
N ARG A 289 8.20 12.18 -53.31
CA ARG A 289 8.48 11.51 -54.59
C ARG A 289 9.70 10.58 -54.51
N GLU A 290 10.59 10.83 -53.56
CA GLU A 290 11.81 10.07 -53.30
C GLU A 290 11.81 9.60 -51.84
N ASN A 291 12.49 8.49 -51.53
CA ASN A 291 12.60 7.89 -50.18
C ASN A 291 11.29 7.40 -49.53
N VAL A 292 10.29 7.02 -50.33
CA VAL A 292 9.03 6.43 -49.84
C VAL A 292 9.27 5.13 -49.06
N GLY A 293 10.25 4.32 -49.48
CA GLY A 293 10.59 3.06 -48.81
C GLY A 293 10.98 3.24 -47.34
N ASP A 294 11.82 4.23 -47.05
CA ASP A 294 12.28 4.52 -45.68
C ASP A 294 11.14 5.01 -44.79
N LEU A 295 10.23 5.82 -45.34
CA LEU A 295 9.05 6.30 -44.62
C LEU A 295 8.06 5.17 -44.31
N ILE A 296 7.87 4.21 -45.22
CA ILE A 296 7.03 3.02 -44.99
C ILE A 296 7.68 2.12 -43.94
N ALA A 297 9.00 1.93 -43.99
CA ALA A 297 9.73 1.16 -42.98
C ALA A 297 9.57 1.80 -41.59
N LEU A 298 9.68 3.14 -41.50
CA LEU A 298 9.46 3.88 -40.27
C LEU A 298 8.00 3.80 -39.79
N GLU A 299 7.02 3.89 -40.69
CA GLU A 299 5.60 3.71 -40.35
C GLU A 299 5.36 2.34 -39.73
N ASN A 300 5.85 1.27 -40.36
CA ASN A 300 5.71 -0.09 -39.86
C ASN A 300 6.42 -0.28 -38.50
N TRP A 301 7.60 0.31 -38.34
CA TRP A 301 8.31 0.31 -37.07
C TRP A 301 7.50 1.01 -35.97
N ILE A 302 6.94 2.20 -36.21
CA ILE A 302 6.09 2.88 -35.23
C ILE A 302 4.82 2.08 -34.95
N ALA A 303 4.16 1.57 -35.99
CA ALA A 303 2.91 0.82 -35.88
C ALA A 303 3.05 -0.46 -35.05
N SER A 304 4.19 -1.15 -35.17
CA SER A 304 4.50 -2.37 -34.42
C SER A 304 4.88 -2.13 -32.95
N ARG A 305 5.15 -0.88 -32.53
CA ARG A 305 5.46 -0.59 -31.12
C ARG A 305 4.25 -0.87 -30.21
N PRO A 306 4.44 -1.59 -29.10
CA PRO A 306 3.38 -1.86 -28.14
C PRO A 306 2.91 -0.57 -27.47
N GLU A 307 1.61 -0.43 -27.30
CA GLU A 307 1.02 0.70 -26.56
C GLU A 307 1.03 0.46 -25.05
N TRP A 308 1.24 -0.79 -24.63
CA TRP A 308 1.33 -1.16 -23.23
C TRP A 308 2.69 -0.69 -22.68
N PRO A 309 2.72 0.24 -21.70
CA PRO A 309 3.96 0.89 -21.23
C PRO A 309 4.80 0.00 -20.31
N ILE A 310 4.48 -1.30 -20.24
CA ILE A 310 4.95 -2.17 -19.17
C ILE A 310 5.64 -3.39 -19.77
N SER A 311 6.85 -3.66 -19.26
CA SER A 311 7.62 -4.84 -19.63
C SER A 311 7.03 -6.11 -19.01
N ALA A 312 7.24 -7.25 -19.66
CA ALA A 312 6.78 -8.56 -19.17
C ALA A 312 7.19 -8.87 -17.71
N PRO A 313 8.39 -8.48 -17.21
CA PRO A 313 8.75 -8.66 -15.81
C PRO A 313 7.82 -7.94 -14.82
N ILE A 314 7.37 -6.71 -15.13
CA ILE A 314 6.47 -5.96 -14.25
C ILE A 314 5.09 -6.62 -14.23
N SER A 315 4.57 -7.06 -15.38
CA SER A 315 3.31 -7.80 -15.45
C SER A 315 3.36 -9.11 -14.65
N ARG A 316 4.49 -9.83 -14.69
CA ARG A 316 4.69 -11.04 -13.89
C ARG A 316 4.68 -10.74 -12.39
N ARG A 317 5.34 -9.66 -11.96
CA ARG A 317 5.33 -9.23 -10.54
C ARG A 317 3.93 -8.84 -10.09
N LEU A 318 3.17 -8.13 -10.94
CA LEU A 318 1.78 -7.78 -10.63
C LEU A 318 0.94 -9.03 -10.39
N LEU A 319 1.09 -10.05 -11.24
CA LEU A 319 0.37 -11.32 -11.08
C LEU A 319 0.72 -12.00 -9.75
N ILE A 320 2.01 -12.03 -9.38
CA ILE A 320 2.46 -12.55 -8.07
C ILE A 320 1.81 -11.75 -6.93
N TYR A 321 1.75 -10.42 -7.04
CA TYR A 321 1.18 -9.58 -5.99
C TYR A 321 -0.32 -9.79 -5.86
N VAL A 322 -1.06 -9.92 -6.96
CA VAL A 322 -2.49 -10.26 -6.96
C VAL A 322 -2.73 -11.67 -6.37
N ALA A 323 -1.76 -12.57 -6.49
CA ALA A 323 -1.84 -13.91 -5.90
C ALA A 323 -1.51 -13.96 -4.40
N LEU A 324 -0.83 -12.96 -3.82
CA LEU A 324 -0.47 -12.94 -2.39
C LEU A 324 -1.66 -13.20 -1.44
N PRO A 325 -2.85 -12.60 -1.63
CA PRO A 325 -3.99 -12.85 -0.75
C PRO A 325 -4.48 -14.29 -0.85
N LEU A 326 -4.46 -14.88 -2.05
CA LEU A 326 -4.81 -16.29 -2.27
C LEU A 326 -3.80 -17.23 -1.59
N LEU A 327 -2.51 -16.89 -1.66
CA LEU A 327 -1.45 -17.64 -0.98
C LEU A 327 -1.60 -17.56 0.54
N ALA A 328 -1.95 -16.39 1.08
CA ALA A 328 -2.21 -16.21 2.50
C ALA A 328 -3.41 -17.07 2.97
N TRP A 329 -4.50 -17.06 2.21
CA TRP A 329 -5.67 -17.90 2.47
C TRP A 329 -5.32 -19.40 2.43
N ALA A 330 -4.62 -19.84 1.38
CA ALA A 330 -4.21 -21.23 1.23
C ALA A 330 -3.25 -21.66 2.35
N GLY A 331 -2.33 -20.79 2.75
CA GLY A 331 -1.41 -21.02 3.87
C GLY A 331 -2.15 -21.20 5.19
N ALA A 332 -3.11 -20.32 5.49
CA ALA A 332 -3.95 -20.44 6.68
C ALA A 332 -4.71 -21.78 6.70
N ALA A 333 -5.35 -22.15 5.59
CA ALA A 333 -6.08 -23.41 5.47
C ALA A 333 -5.18 -24.66 5.62
N LEU A 334 -3.95 -24.61 5.12
CA LEU A 334 -2.99 -25.70 5.27
C LEU A 334 -2.51 -25.86 6.72
N VAL A 335 -2.24 -24.75 7.41
CA VAL A 335 -1.85 -24.76 8.83
C VAL A 335 -2.98 -25.34 9.68
N ASP A 336 -4.21 -24.87 9.47
CA ASP A 336 -5.39 -25.38 10.19
C ASP A 336 -5.57 -26.89 10.01
N ARG A 337 -5.51 -27.39 8.77
CA ARG A 337 -5.57 -28.84 8.50
C ARG A 337 -4.42 -29.62 9.11
N GLY A 338 -3.20 -29.08 9.06
CA GLY A 338 -2.01 -29.73 9.60
C GLY A 338 -2.04 -29.84 11.12
N VAL A 339 -2.49 -28.79 11.81
CA VAL A 339 -2.67 -28.78 13.27
C VAL A 339 -3.75 -29.78 13.66
N ASN A 340 -4.89 -29.78 12.97
CA ASN A 340 -5.98 -30.72 13.25
C ASN A 340 -5.56 -32.19 13.05
N ALA A 341 -4.74 -32.49 12.05
CA ALA A 341 -4.23 -33.83 11.80
C ALA A 341 -3.18 -34.30 12.83
N LEU A 342 -2.47 -33.40 13.50
CA LEU A 342 -1.50 -33.73 14.55
C LEU A 342 -2.17 -33.96 15.92
N ILE A 343 -3.34 -33.35 16.13
CA ILE A 343 -4.09 -33.44 17.38
C ILE A 343 -5.05 -34.65 17.38
N SER A 344 -5.47 -35.13 16.20
CA SER A 344 -6.30 -36.34 16.01
C SER A 344 -5.50 -37.63 16.10
#